data_AF-A0A126UXB1-F1
#
_entry.id   AF-A0A126UXB1-F1
#
_cell.length_a   1.000
_cell.length_b   1.000
_cell.length_c   1.000
_cell.angle_alpha   90.00
_cell.angle_beta   90.00
_cell.angle_gamma   90.00
#
_symmetry.space_group_name_H-M   'P 1'
#
loop_
_entity.id
_entity.type
_entity.pdbx_description
1 polymer ?
#
loop_
_entity_poly.entity_id
_entity_poly.type
_entity_poly.pdbx_seq_one_letter_code
_entity_poly.pdbx_strand_id
1 'polypeptide(L)'
;MVLADSIAAHSNVKVDSKLPFRDDEAELQLDHFYRWDAAEKVVSGKVTLDDYNFERPKADLTSVASKDSGSHTYSDYEIYKYPGRYLETEVGENFSKYQMDATAAAFQSWSAEGNILNLGVGDTFELIDHPRHDTGSEDFMITELKQYFLLEAGSGSKIKPLLKEREAFGLSEYEHTRIQCKVVRKDAAFRMPEITPKPEIHGVQTAVVTGPSGEEIHTDKYGRIRVQFHWDREGKYDDKTTCWIRTMMPVAGKNWGTIAIPRIGHEVVIQFEEGNPDRPICTGVLYNADNMPPYELPKNATRMGMKTNSSKSGGGFSELMFEDKKGDELVRFQSEKDYVQTIKNSAHVKVGYPYEDDCLKAEADGEKSMKVEIENNLDEIIEKGNHTFTVSAGEQTIAIKKDKTETIEGKSTQVIIGNVTETVKEGNVTREIKSGNESTTISMGNFTLDTKAGKIDMTAMQSITLKVGPSSIKIDPSGVTIKGPMIKIEGTAMIEAKAPMTQVKGDAMLVLKGGLTTIN
;
A
#
# COMPACT_ATOMS: atom_id res chain seq x y z
N MET A 1 -12.40 -49.25 12.84
CA MET A 1 -11.63 -48.09 13.35
C MET A 1 -12.51 -47.38 14.36
N VAL A 2 -12.01 -47.20 15.59
CA VAL A 2 -12.70 -46.44 16.65
C VAL A 2 -11.90 -45.15 16.86
N LEU A 3 -12.54 -44.00 16.77
CA LEU A 3 -11.94 -42.72 17.17
C LEU A 3 -12.23 -42.55 18.67
N ALA A 4 -11.18 -42.43 19.47
CA ALA A 4 -11.26 -42.35 20.92
C ALA A 4 -10.43 -41.17 21.44
N ASP A 5 -11.03 -40.34 22.28
CA ASP A 5 -10.40 -39.19 22.94
C ASP A 5 -10.51 -39.26 24.47
N SER A 6 -11.18 -40.29 25.00
CA SER A 6 -11.43 -40.51 26.40
C SER A 6 -11.66 -42.00 26.68
N ILE A 7 -11.51 -42.38 27.95
CA ILE A 7 -11.65 -43.78 28.37
C ILE A 7 -13.05 -44.36 28.11
N ALA A 8 -14.08 -43.51 27.99
CA ALA A 8 -15.46 -43.93 27.72
C ALA A 8 -15.64 -44.58 26.33
N ALA A 9 -14.72 -44.35 25.39
CA ALA A 9 -14.72 -44.99 24.09
C ALA A 9 -14.13 -46.42 24.11
N HIS A 10 -13.51 -46.80 25.23
CA HIS A 10 -12.89 -48.11 25.43
C HIS A 10 -13.85 -49.05 26.13
N SER A 11 -13.74 -50.35 25.84
CA SER A 11 -14.60 -51.39 26.41
C SER A 11 -13.76 -52.39 27.18
N ASN A 12 -14.39 -53.04 28.16
CA ASN A 12 -13.73 -54.15 28.85
C ASN A 12 -13.42 -55.30 27.89
N VAL A 13 -12.37 -56.06 28.21
CA VAL A 13 -12.10 -57.36 27.58
C VAL A 13 -13.38 -58.21 27.57
N LYS A 14 -13.69 -58.79 26.41
CA LYS A 14 -15.04 -59.32 26.10
C LYS A 14 -15.43 -60.59 26.84
N VAL A 15 -14.45 -61.40 27.26
CA VAL A 15 -14.71 -62.73 27.84
C VAL A 15 -14.67 -62.67 29.36
N ASP A 16 -13.56 -62.21 29.91
CA ASP A 16 -13.43 -61.90 31.33
C ASP A 16 -12.64 -60.60 31.47
N SER A 17 -13.18 -59.65 32.21
CA SER A 17 -12.52 -58.38 32.49
C SER A 17 -11.59 -58.47 33.68
N LYS A 18 -11.62 -59.55 34.46
CA LYS A 18 -10.74 -59.78 35.61
C LYS A 18 -9.65 -60.76 35.21
N LEU A 19 -8.45 -60.24 34.98
CA LEU A 19 -7.32 -61.03 34.51
C LEU A 19 -6.38 -61.33 35.67
N PRO A 20 -6.20 -62.61 36.07
CA PRO A 20 -5.37 -62.96 37.20
C PRO A 20 -3.88 -62.89 36.85
N PHE A 21 -3.08 -62.50 37.83
CA PHE A 21 -1.64 -62.71 37.83
C PHE A 21 -1.31 -64.00 38.60
N ARG A 22 -0.47 -64.86 38.03
CA ARG A 22 0.02 -66.07 38.70
C ARG A 22 1.52 -66.20 38.48
N ASP A 23 2.28 -66.23 39.57
CA ASP A 23 3.72 -66.53 39.54
C ASP A 23 3.88 -68.00 39.14
N ASP A 24 4.72 -68.26 38.14
CA ASP A 24 4.79 -69.54 37.43
C ASP A 24 5.27 -70.66 38.37
N GLU A 25 4.53 -71.77 38.41
CA GLU A 25 5.07 -73.13 38.67
C GLU A 25 4.00 -74.27 38.60
N ALA A 26 2.68 -74.03 38.45
CA ALA A 26 1.73 -75.17 38.48
C ALA A 26 0.46 -75.13 37.59
N GLU A 27 0.01 -74.00 37.04
CA GLU A 27 -1.31 -73.94 36.38
C GLU A 27 -1.35 -73.14 35.06
N LEU A 28 -0.66 -73.65 34.03
CA LEU A 28 -0.75 -73.13 32.65
C LEU A 28 -2.11 -73.39 31.95
N GLN A 29 -3.07 -74.03 32.62
CA GLN A 29 -4.35 -74.44 32.03
C GLN A 29 -5.41 -73.32 31.99
N LEU A 30 -5.20 -72.21 32.69
CA LEU A 30 -6.11 -71.07 32.71
C LEU A 30 -5.44 -69.82 32.12
N ASP A 31 -6.23 -68.91 31.58
CA ASP A 31 -5.75 -67.61 31.09
C ASP A 31 -5.27 -66.75 32.28
N HIS A 32 -4.01 -66.29 32.23
CA HIS A 32 -3.39 -65.42 33.24
C HIS A 32 -2.20 -64.63 32.67
N PHE A 33 -1.81 -63.58 33.40
CA PHE A 33 -0.50 -62.97 33.27
C PHE A 33 0.47 -63.68 34.21
N TYR A 34 1.66 -64.01 33.74
CA TYR A 34 2.73 -64.59 34.55
C TYR A 34 3.94 -63.68 34.68
N ARG A 35 3.97 -62.57 33.93
CA ARG A 35 4.98 -61.52 34.06
C ARG A 35 4.33 -60.15 34.05
N TRP A 36 4.76 -59.31 34.98
CA TRP A 36 4.27 -57.94 35.13
C TRP A 36 5.41 -57.03 35.56
N ASP A 37 5.91 -56.22 34.63
CA ASP A 37 7.00 -55.28 34.85
C ASP A 37 6.45 -53.84 34.83
N ALA A 38 6.76 -53.07 35.86
CA ALA A 38 6.49 -51.63 35.89
C ALA A 38 7.78 -50.85 35.55
N ALA A 39 7.66 -49.83 34.71
CA ALA A 39 8.76 -48.93 34.36
C ALA A 39 8.33 -47.47 34.54
N GLU A 40 9.22 -46.69 35.17
CA GLU A 40 9.09 -45.24 35.30
C GLU A 40 10.17 -44.53 34.50
N LYS A 41 9.80 -43.45 33.81
CA LYS A 41 10.69 -42.61 33.01
C LYS A 41 10.56 -41.17 33.45
N VAL A 42 11.68 -40.46 33.58
CA VAL A 42 11.67 -39.01 33.85
C VAL A 42 11.01 -38.27 32.68
N VAL A 43 10.00 -37.45 32.99
CA VAL A 43 9.27 -36.61 32.02
C VAL A 43 9.17 -35.17 32.52
N SER A 44 9.00 -34.23 31.59
CA SER A 44 8.70 -32.83 31.93
C SER A 44 7.29 -32.71 32.49
N GLY A 45 7.08 -31.89 33.53
CA GLY A 45 5.75 -31.65 34.11
C GLY A 45 5.09 -30.36 33.63
N LYS A 46 5.70 -29.64 32.66
CA LYS A 46 5.14 -28.43 32.08
C LYS A 46 5.33 -28.38 30.56
N VAL A 47 4.26 -28.02 29.84
CA VAL A 47 4.29 -27.68 28.40
C VAL A 47 3.79 -26.26 28.23
N THR A 48 4.59 -25.44 27.52
CA THR A 48 4.23 -24.06 27.16
C THR A 48 4.29 -23.90 25.64
N LEU A 49 3.18 -23.44 25.07
CA LEU A 49 3.07 -23.11 23.66
C LEU A 49 2.84 -21.60 23.50
N ASP A 50 3.28 -21.06 22.37
CA ASP A 50 2.97 -19.67 21.99
C ASP A 50 2.82 -19.53 20.47
N ASP A 51 2.09 -18.51 20.01
CA ASP A 51 1.88 -18.22 18.60
C ASP A 51 1.61 -16.72 18.37
N TYR A 52 1.54 -16.30 17.10
CA TYR A 52 1.28 -14.93 16.70
C TYR A 52 0.01 -14.83 15.84
N ASN A 53 -0.90 -13.93 16.22
CA ASN A 53 -2.08 -13.58 15.44
C ASN A 53 -2.02 -12.11 14.99
N PHE A 54 -1.87 -11.90 13.68
CA PHE A 54 -1.76 -10.56 13.11
C PHE A 54 -3.04 -9.71 13.24
N GLU A 55 -4.21 -10.34 13.42
CA GLU A 55 -5.47 -9.62 13.65
C GLU A 55 -5.55 -9.07 15.08
N ARG A 56 -4.81 -9.68 16.01
CA ARG A 56 -4.66 -9.26 17.41
C ARG A 56 -3.18 -9.24 17.81
N PRO A 57 -2.35 -8.35 17.22
CA PRO A 57 -0.88 -8.45 17.29
C PRO A 57 -0.27 -8.19 18.67
N LYS A 58 -1.10 -7.86 19.67
CA LYS A 58 -0.71 -7.65 21.08
C LYS A 58 -1.38 -8.64 22.03
N ALA A 59 -2.20 -9.56 21.52
CA ALA A 59 -2.81 -10.58 22.36
C ALA A 59 -1.72 -11.51 22.88
N ASP A 60 -1.82 -11.87 24.16
CA ASP A 60 -1.02 -12.94 24.74
C ASP A 60 -1.67 -14.27 24.34
N LEU A 61 -0.96 -15.04 23.53
CA LEU A 61 -1.39 -16.37 23.08
C LEU A 61 -0.62 -17.47 23.81
N THR A 62 0.13 -17.14 24.86
CA THR A 62 0.84 -18.12 25.67
C THR A 62 -0.17 -19.08 26.29
N SER A 63 0.04 -20.38 26.06
CA SER A 63 -0.75 -21.44 26.65
C SER A 63 0.14 -22.34 27.48
N VAL A 64 -0.27 -22.61 28.72
CA VAL A 64 0.49 -23.40 29.69
C VAL A 64 -0.36 -24.53 30.22
N ALA A 65 0.17 -25.76 30.15
CA ALA A 65 -0.37 -26.90 30.85
C ALA A 65 0.71 -27.51 31.74
N SER A 66 0.35 -27.78 33.00
CA SER A 66 1.23 -28.41 33.97
C SER A 66 0.56 -29.64 34.58
N LYS A 67 1.34 -30.68 34.86
CA LYS A 67 0.87 -31.89 35.52
C LYS A 67 2.00 -32.53 36.32
N ASP A 68 1.75 -32.71 37.61
CA ASP A 68 2.65 -33.46 38.48
C ASP A 68 2.63 -34.93 38.04
N SER A 69 3.71 -35.36 37.40
CA SER A 69 3.88 -36.73 36.93
C SER A 69 5.02 -37.39 37.70
N GLY A 70 4.65 -38.24 38.65
CA GLY A 70 5.59 -39.06 39.42
C GLY A 70 6.27 -38.35 40.59
N SER A 71 7.00 -39.15 41.39
CA SER A 71 7.75 -38.69 42.56
C SER A 71 9.24 -38.43 42.22
N HIS A 72 9.51 -37.63 41.18
CA HIS A 72 10.88 -37.31 40.76
C HIS A 72 11.17 -35.81 40.82
N THR A 73 12.44 -35.42 40.99
CA THR A 73 12.87 -34.02 41.20
C THR A 73 12.86 -33.14 39.94
N TYR A 74 12.54 -33.69 38.77
CA TYR A 74 12.57 -32.97 37.49
C TYR A 74 11.16 -32.58 36.97
N SER A 75 10.13 -32.69 37.81
CA SER A 75 8.74 -32.38 37.44
C SER A 75 8.54 -30.93 37.01
N ASP A 76 9.39 -30.01 37.43
CA ASP A 76 9.23 -28.58 37.13
C ASP A 76 9.85 -28.16 35.78
N TYR A 77 10.45 -29.11 35.05
CA TYR A 77 11.11 -28.83 33.78
C TYR A 77 10.06 -28.60 32.68
N GLU A 78 10.35 -27.63 31.80
CA GLU A 78 9.42 -27.14 30.78
C GLU A 78 9.81 -27.61 29.36
N ILE A 79 8.79 -27.97 28.57
CA ILE A 79 8.87 -28.08 27.12
C ILE A 79 8.24 -26.81 26.54
N TYR A 80 9.04 -25.99 25.85
CA TYR A 80 8.56 -24.80 25.14
C TYR A 80 8.59 -25.01 23.62
N LYS A 81 7.52 -24.60 22.92
CA LYS A 81 7.42 -24.71 21.46
C LYS A 81 6.73 -23.49 20.83
N TYR A 82 7.36 -22.95 19.80
CA TYR A 82 6.83 -21.92 18.90
C TYR A 82 7.10 -22.34 17.44
N PRO A 83 6.14 -22.21 16.51
CA PRO A 83 4.74 -21.82 16.73
C PRO A 83 3.90 -22.97 17.32
N GLY A 84 2.93 -22.61 18.16
CA GLY A 84 1.94 -23.51 18.75
C GLY A 84 0.86 -24.01 17.78
N ARG A 85 0.71 -23.35 16.62
CA ARG A 85 -0.24 -23.63 15.53
C ARG A 85 -1.70 -23.41 15.91
N TYR A 86 -1.98 -22.31 16.60
CA TYR A 86 -3.33 -21.87 16.93
C TYR A 86 -3.44 -20.35 16.85
N LEU A 87 -4.65 -19.86 16.63
CA LEU A 87 -4.93 -18.42 16.57
C LEU A 87 -5.79 -17.93 17.73
N GLU A 88 -6.42 -18.86 18.46
CA GLU A 88 -7.31 -18.62 19.62
C GLU A 88 -6.75 -19.32 20.86
N THR A 89 -6.84 -18.66 22.01
CA THR A 89 -6.28 -19.14 23.28
C THR A 89 -6.86 -20.49 23.72
N GLU A 90 -8.17 -20.69 23.57
CA GLU A 90 -8.85 -21.96 23.93
C GLU A 90 -8.30 -23.17 23.14
N VAL A 91 -7.92 -22.96 21.87
CA VAL A 91 -7.30 -24.03 21.06
C VAL A 91 -5.89 -24.32 21.56
N GLY A 92 -5.14 -23.27 21.91
CA GLY A 92 -3.81 -23.40 22.52
C GLY A 92 -3.85 -24.17 23.84
N GLU A 93 -4.80 -23.87 24.72
CA GLU A 93 -5.04 -24.56 26.00
C GLU A 93 -5.31 -26.06 25.80
N ASN A 94 -6.09 -26.42 24.78
CA ASN A 94 -6.32 -27.82 24.44
C ASN A 94 -5.03 -28.49 23.93
N PHE A 95 -4.25 -27.83 23.05
CA PHE A 95 -3.03 -28.39 22.50
C PHE A 95 -1.94 -28.59 23.56
N SER A 96 -1.69 -27.60 24.41
CA SER A 96 -0.72 -27.69 25.50
C SER A 96 -1.15 -28.79 26.48
N LYS A 97 -2.44 -28.89 26.81
CA LYS A 97 -2.99 -29.96 27.64
C LYS A 97 -2.78 -31.34 27.02
N TYR A 98 -3.06 -31.53 25.73
CA TYR A 98 -2.89 -32.84 25.09
C TYR A 98 -1.42 -33.27 25.01
N GLN A 99 -0.50 -32.34 24.75
CA GLN A 99 0.93 -32.62 24.79
C GLN A 99 1.42 -32.93 26.21
N MET A 100 0.89 -32.21 27.22
CA MET A 100 1.19 -32.49 28.63
C MET A 100 0.65 -33.87 29.05
N ASP A 101 -0.58 -34.20 28.68
CA ASP A 101 -1.17 -35.53 28.95
C ASP A 101 -0.38 -36.65 28.26
N ALA A 102 0.07 -36.47 27.02
CA ALA A 102 0.93 -37.45 26.32
C ALA A 102 2.29 -37.61 27.02
N THR A 103 2.88 -36.50 27.46
CA THR A 103 4.16 -36.49 28.19
C THR A 103 4.02 -37.20 29.54
N ALA A 104 2.97 -36.89 30.31
CA ALA A 104 2.69 -37.53 31.58
C ALA A 104 2.31 -39.02 31.44
N ALA A 105 1.60 -39.41 30.39
CA ALA A 105 1.26 -40.81 30.13
C ALA A 105 2.52 -41.67 29.84
N ALA A 106 3.62 -41.06 29.42
CA ALA A 106 4.90 -41.74 29.24
C ALA A 106 5.71 -41.91 30.54
N PHE A 107 5.29 -41.29 31.65
CA PHE A 107 5.96 -41.41 32.96
C PHE A 107 5.94 -42.86 33.44
N GLN A 108 4.75 -43.46 33.54
CA GLN A 108 4.58 -44.80 34.10
C GLN A 108 3.92 -45.71 33.08
N SER A 109 4.56 -46.85 32.82
CA SER A 109 4.04 -47.86 31.90
C SER A 109 4.30 -49.25 32.46
N TRP A 110 3.45 -50.20 32.07
CA TRP A 110 3.63 -51.60 32.43
C TRP A 110 3.78 -52.43 31.16
N SER A 111 4.63 -53.44 31.24
CA SER A 111 4.66 -54.52 30.26
C SER A 111 4.26 -55.81 30.94
N ALA A 112 3.35 -56.55 30.32
CA ALA A 112 2.87 -57.81 30.83
C ALA A 112 3.04 -58.92 29.80
N GLU A 113 3.27 -60.13 30.28
CA GLU A 113 3.31 -61.34 29.47
C GLU A 113 2.38 -62.40 30.07
N GLY A 114 1.74 -63.18 29.22
CA GLY A 114 0.70 -64.11 29.59
C GLY A 114 0.27 -65.00 28.43
N ASN A 115 -0.79 -65.78 28.64
CA ASN A 115 -1.36 -66.69 27.65
C ASN A 115 -2.79 -66.30 27.19
N ILE A 116 -3.32 -65.14 27.61
CA ILE A 116 -4.70 -64.69 27.32
C ILE A 116 -4.87 -64.30 25.84
N LEU A 117 -5.71 -65.03 25.10
CA LEU A 117 -5.88 -64.81 23.66
C LEU A 117 -6.91 -63.73 23.29
N ASN A 118 -7.89 -63.51 24.17
CA ASN A 118 -9.04 -62.66 23.88
C ASN A 118 -8.81 -61.17 24.20
N LEU A 119 -7.59 -60.68 23.96
CA LEU A 119 -7.22 -59.28 24.17
C LEU A 119 -7.18 -58.49 22.86
N GLY A 120 -7.58 -57.23 22.92
CA GLY A 120 -7.41 -56.24 21.86
C GLY A 120 -6.71 -54.98 22.36
N VAL A 121 -6.02 -54.29 21.45
CA VAL A 121 -5.52 -52.93 21.75
C VAL A 121 -6.71 -52.01 22.00
N GLY A 122 -6.66 -51.28 23.11
CA GLY A 122 -7.74 -50.43 23.61
C GLY A 122 -8.72 -51.13 24.54
N ASP A 123 -8.62 -52.44 24.76
CA ASP A 123 -9.44 -53.11 25.78
C ASP A 123 -8.99 -52.70 27.18
N THR A 124 -9.95 -52.65 28.11
CA THR A 124 -9.70 -52.43 29.55
C THR A 124 -9.90 -53.71 30.37
N PHE A 125 -9.12 -53.89 31.44
CA PHE A 125 -9.24 -55.03 32.34
C PHE A 125 -8.84 -54.65 33.77
N GLU A 126 -9.34 -55.39 34.75
CA GLU A 126 -8.95 -55.36 36.16
C GLU A 126 -7.88 -56.43 36.38
N LEU A 127 -6.70 -56.04 36.90
CA LEU A 127 -5.67 -57.00 37.30
C LEU A 127 -5.97 -57.52 38.71
N ILE A 128 -6.09 -58.83 38.88
CA ILE A 128 -6.33 -59.48 40.18
C ILE A 128 -5.19 -60.42 40.56
N ASP A 129 -5.08 -60.80 41.83
CA ASP A 129 -4.10 -61.75 42.37
C ASP A 129 -2.60 -61.34 42.21
N HIS A 130 -2.32 -60.06 41.95
CA HIS A 130 -0.94 -59.55 41.84
C HIS A 130 -0.44 -58.93 43.16
N PRO A 131 0.71 -59.34 43.73
CA PRO A 131 1.16 -58.94 45.08
C PRO A 131 1.25 -57.43 45.38
N ARG A 132 1.40 -56.57 44.35
CA ARG A 132 1.39 -55.10 44.49
C ARG A 132 0.08 -54.41 44.10
N HIS A 133 -0.85 -55.14 43.50
CA HIS A 133 -2.13 -54.61 43.00
C HIS A 133 -3.34 -55.31 43.66
N ASP A 134 -3.10 -56.20 44.63
CA ASP A 134 -4.09 -57.01 45.37
C ASP A 134 -4.91 -56.23 46.43
N THR A 135 -4.76 -54.89 46.48
CA THR A 135 -5.44 -54.03 47.48
C THR A 135 -6.68 -53.30 46.94
N GLY A 136 -7.08 -53.54 45.69
CA GLY A 136 -8.27 -52.95 45.09
C GLY A 136 -8.11 -52.69 43.60
N SER A 137 -9.21 -52.85 42.86
CA SER A 137 -9.37 -52.84 41.41
C SER A 137 -8.52 -51.80 40.67
N GLU A 138 -7.30 -52.19 40.30
CA GLU A 138 -6.51 -51.43 39.35
C GLU A 138 -6.90 -51.85 37.94
N ASP A 139 -7.67 -50.97 37.31
CA ASP A 139 -8.03 -51.12 35.92
C ASP A 139 -6.90 -50.61 35.03
N PHE A 140 -6.55 -51.40 34.01
CA PHE A 140 -5.56 -51.09 32.99
C PHE A 140 -6.19 -51.04 31.60
N MET A 141 -5.53 -50.34 30.68
CA MET A 141 -5.88 -50.27 29.26
C MET A 141 -4.70 -50.73 28.42
N ILE A 142 -4.95 -51.59 27.43
CA ILE A 142 -3.93 -52.13 26.53
C ILE A 142 -3.57 -51.09 25.46
N THR A 143 -2.30 -50.69 25.38
CA THR A 143 -1.78 -49.73 24.39
C THR A 143 -0.97 -50.38 23.29
N GLU A 144 -0.38 -51.54 23.55
CA GLU A 144 0.33 -52.37 22.58
C GLU A 144 0.03 -53.83 22.88
N LEU A 145 -0.21 -54.64 21.85
CA LEU A 145 -0.40 -56.09 21.99
C LEU A 145 0.37 -56.80 20.87
N LYS A 146 1.23 -57.73 21.26
CA LYS A 146 1.92 -58.68 20.38
C LYS A 146 1.48 -60.07 20.78
N GLN A 147 1.02 -60.84 19.81
CA GLN A 147 0.58 -62.22 20.03
C GLN A 147 1.48 -63.16 19.25
N TYR A 148 2.03 -64.15 19.93
CA TYR A 148 2.88 -65.19 19.38
C TYR A 148 2.11 -66.51 19.48
N PHE A 149 1.98 -67.18 18.33
CA PHE A 149 1.29 -68.45 18.20
C PHE A 149 2.28 -69.48 17.69
N LEU A 150 2.45 -70.57 18.44
CA LEU A 150 3.18 -71.74 17.98
C LEU A 150 2.18 -72.75 17.40
N LEU A 151 2.23 -72.98 16.09
CA LEU A 151 1.40 -73.97 15.43
C LEU A 151 2.17 -75.28 15.28
N GLU A 152 1.81 -76.30 16.07
CA GLU A 152 2.34 -77.65 15.92
C GLU A 152 1.57 -78.40 14.83
N ALA A 153 2.20 -78.64 13.68
CA ALA A 153 1.64 -79.50 12.63
C ALA A 153 2.40 -80.84 12.61
N GLY A 154 1.84 -81.88 13.22
CA GLY A 154 2.44 -83.21 13.18
C GLY A 154 1.60 -84.32 13.79
N SER A 155 0.98 -85.15 12.95
CA SER A 155 0.56 -86.50 13.32
C SER A 155 1.79 -87.41 13.34
N GLY A 156 2.21 -87.84 14.53
CA GLY A 156 3.12 -88.97 14.71
C GLY A 156 4.63 -88.67 14.65
N SER A 157 5.30 -88.87 15.79
CA SER A 157 6.74 -89.16 15.96
C SER A 157 7.77 -88.26 15.25
N LYS A 158 8.17 -87.19 15.93
CA LYS A 158 9.56 -86.79 16.32
C LYS A 158 9.53 -85.30 16.70
N ILE A 159 9.15 -85.00 17.94
CA ILE A 159 8.97 -83.62 18.48
C ILE A 159 10.32 -82.89 18.71
N LYS A 160 11.46 -83.60 18.72
CA LYS A 160 12.78 -83.03 19.08
C LYS A 160 13.32 -81.87 18.22
N PRO A 161 13.11 -81.80 16.88
CA PRO A 161 13.63 -80.69 16.09
C PRO A 161 12.92 -79.35 16.35
N LEU A 162 11.65 -79.39 16.76
CA LEU A 162 10.81 -78.20 16.98
C LEU A 162 11.12 -77.48 18.30
N LEU A 163 11.64 -78.20 19.32
CA LEU A 163 12.06 -77.61 20.59
C LEU A 163 13.13 -76.52 20.42
N LYS A 164 14.02 -76.63 19.42
CA LYS A 164 15.03 -75.60 19.13
C LYS A 164 14.43 -74.29 18.61
N GLU A 165 13.31 -74.35 17.87
CA GLU A 165 12.62 -73.14 17.42
C GLU A 165 11.84 -72.49 18.58
N ARG A 166 11.31 -73.29 19.53
CA ARG A 166 10.67 -72.78 20.76
C ARG A 166 11.62 -71.96 21.62
N GLU A 167 12.85 -72.44 21.80
CA GLU A 167 13.92 -71.72 22.51
C GLU A 167 14.27 -70.38 21.83
N ALA A 168 14.24 -70.31 20.49
CA ALA A 168 14.51 -69.08 19.75
C ALA A 168 13.44 -68.00 19.93
N PHE A 169 12.20 -68.38 20.26
CA PHE A 169 11.10 -67.48 20.64
C PHE A 169 10.94 -67.33 22.16
N GLY A 170 11.80 -67.98 22.96
CA GLY A 170 11.77 -67.95 24.41
C GLY A 170 10.49 -68.53 25.01
N LEU A 171 9.92 -69.57 24.38
CA LEU A 171 8.74 -70.30 24.87
C LEU A 171 9.18 -71.62 25.56
N SER A 172 8.53 -71.97 26.67
CA SER A 172 8.74 -73.24 27.37
C SER A 172 8.13 -74.43 26.59
N GLU A 173 8.44 -75.67 27.02
CA GLU A 173 7.90 -76.91 26.41
C GLU A 173 6.36 -77.05 26.52
N TYR A 174 5.73 -76.22 27.34
CA TYR A 174 4.26 -76.22 27.56
C TYR A 174 3.57 -74.95 27.06
N GLU A 175 4.32 -73.93 26.61
CA GLU A 175 3.75 -72.71 26.05
C GLU A 175 3.50 -72.87 24.55
N HIS A 176 2.21 -72.80 24.16
CA HIS A 176 1.77 -72.78 22.76
C HIS A 176 1.37 -71.37 22.28
N THR A 177 1.07 -70.48 23.23
CA THR A 177 0.67 -69.10 22.99
C THR A 177 1.36 -68.19 23.99
N ARG A 178 1.85 -67.03 23.52
CA ARG A 178 2.36 -65.97 24.38
C ARG A 178 1.83 -64.65 23.89
N ILE A 179 1.36 -63.84 24.82
CA ILE A 179 1.10 -62.43 24.56
C ILE A 179 2.17 -61.59 25.25
N GLN A 180 2.51 -60.49 24.62
CA GLN A 180 3.24 -59.39 25.24
C GLN A 180 2.41 -58.14 25.04
N CYS A 181 2.00 -57.49 26.11
CA CYS A 181 1.29 -56.23 26.01
C CYS A 181 2.00 -55.12 26.78
N LYS A 182 1.78 -53.89 26.32
CA LYS A 182 2.00 -52.70 27.13
C LYS A 182 0.66 -52.16 27.57
N VAL A 183 0.60 -51.73 28.81
CA VAL A 183 -0.61 -51.21 29.41
C VAL A 183 -0.33 -49.93 30.18
N VAL A 184 -1.37 -49.11 30.30
CA VAL A 184 -1.40 -47.90 31.12
C VAL A 184 -2.57 -48.02 32.09
N ARG A 185 -2.55 -47.29 33.20
CA ARG A 185 -3.71 -47.24 34.10
C ARG A 185 -4.92 -46.65 33.37
N LYS A 186 -6.11 -47.19 33.63
CA LYS A 186 -7.36 -46.75 33.02
C LYS A 186 -7.73 -45.31 33.36
N ASP A 187 -7.33 -44.83 34.54
CA ASP A 187 -7.52 -43.44 34.98
C ASP A 187 -6.48 -42.48 34.41
N ALA A 188 -5.44 -42.97 33.73
CA ALA A 188 -4.49 -42.12 33.02
C ALA A 188 -5.16 -41.52 31.78
N ALA A 189 -5.04 -40.20 31.63
CA ALA A 189 -5.46 -39.48 30.42
C ALA A 189 -4.49 -39.79 29.27
N PHE A 190 -4.60 -40.99 28.68
CA PHE A 190 -3.72 -41.41 27.60
C PHE A 190 -3.92 -40.54 26.36
N ARG A 191 -2.79 -40.10 25.79
CA ARG A 191 -2.70 -39.36 24.53
C ARG A 191 -1.52 -39.91 23.76
N MET A 192 -1.68 -40.02 22.44
CA MET A 192 -0.57 -40.44 21.59
C MET A 192 0.51 -39.36 21.53
N PRO A 193 1.80 -39.71 21.62
CA PRO A 193 2.88 -38.76 21.42
C PRO A 193 2.92 -38.25 19.97
N GLU A 194 3.40 -37.02 19.77
CA GLU A 194 3.60 -36.40 18.44
C GLU A 194 4.79 -37.05 17.69
N ILE A 195 4.64 -38.28 17.21
CA ILE A 195 5.69 -39.02 16.47
C ILE A 195 5.54 -38.95 14.96
N THR A 196 4.34 -38.67 14.45
CA THR A 196 4.10 -38.57 13.01
C THR A 196 4.71 -37.27 12.48
N PRO A 197 5.65 -37.32 11.52
CA PRO A 197 6.22 -36.11 10.93
C PRO A 197 5.12 -35.25 10.30
N LYS A 198 5.17 -33.94 10.54
CA LYS A 198 4.22 -33.01 9.92
C LYS A 198 4.66 -32.73 8.47
N PRO A 199 3.71 -32.55 7.53
CA PRO A 199 4.06 -32.10 6.18
C PRO A 199 4.75 -30.74 6.22
N GLU A 200 5.80 -30.58 5.42
CA GLU A 200 6.59 -29.35 5.33
C GLU A 200 6.85 -28.99 3.86
N ILE A 201 6.78 -27.70 3.55
CA ILE A 201 7.19 -27.11 2.28
C ILE A 201 8.47 -26.32 2.54
N HIS A 202 9.61 -26.87 2.12
CA HIS A 202 10.93 -26.30 2.43
C HIS A 202 11.29 -25.03 1.64
N GLY A 203 10.49 -24.63 0.65
CA GLY A 203 10.82 -23.55 -0.26
C GLY A 203 9.64 -22.65 -0.58
N VAL A 204 9.88 -21.73 -1.52
CA VAL A 204 8.80 -20.91 -2.10
C VAL A 204 8.14 -21.67 -3.25
N GLN A 205 6.88 -21.36 -3.49
CA GLN A 205 6.13 -21.83 -4.65
C GLN A 205 5.52 -20.63 -5.38
N THR A 206 5.09 -20.81 -6.62
CA THR A 206 4.25 -19.81 -7.29
C THR A 206 2.80 -20.28 -7.32
N ALA A 207 1.89 -19.31 -7.39
CA ALA A 207 0.45 -19.53 -7.45
C ALA A 207 -0.19 -18.41 -8.27
N VAL A 208 -1.41 -18.62 -8.76
CA VAL A 208 -2.16 -17.62 -9.52
C VAL A 208 -3.20 -16.97 -8.63
N VAL A 209 -3.29 -15.64 -8.61
CA VAL A 209 -4.31 -14.93 -7.83
C VAL A 209 -5.70 -15.20 -8.37
N THR A 210 -6.65 -15.50 -7.49
CA THR A 210 -8.04 -15.82 -7.81
C THR A 210 -9.02 -14.85 -7.17
N GLY A 211 -10.26 -14.87 -7.66
CA GLY A 211 -11.35 -14.06 -7.13
C GLY A 211 -12.65 -14.33 -7.86
N PRO A 212 -13.72 -13.59 -7.54
CA PRO A 212 -15.03 -13.83 -8.11
C PRO A 212 -15.08 -13.41 -9.59
N SER A 213 -15.92 -14.10 -10.36
CA SER A 213 -16.08 -13.84 -11.80
C SER A 213 -16.49 -12.39 -12.07
N GLY A 214 -15.82 -11.74 -13.04
CA GLY A 214 -16.11 -10.36 -13.44
C GLY A 214 -15.42 -9.28 -12.60
N GLU A 215 -14.64 -9.66 -11.59
CA GLU A 215 -13.74 -8.76 -10.87
C GLU A 215 -12.31 -8.81 -11.45
N GLU A 216 -11.56 -7.73 -11.27
CA GLU A 216 -10.11 -7.71 -11.54
C GLU A 216 -9.29 -7.76 -10.25
N ILE A 217 -9.86 -7.32 -9.13
CA ILE A 217 -9.18 -7.17 -7.85
C ILE A 217 -10.07 -7.78 -6.76
N HIS A 218 -9.52 -8.71 -5.98
CA HIS A 218 -10.21 -9.34 -4.86
C HIS A 218 -9.32 -9.30 -3.61
N THR A 219 -9.67 -8.43 -2.67
CA THR A 219 -8.92 -8.21 -1.43
C THR A 219 -9.84 -7.91 -0.26
N ASP A 220 -9.35 -8.14 0.95
CA ASP A 220 -10.04 -7.79 2.19
C ASP A 220 -9.43 -6.55 2.88
N LYS A 221 -9.90 -6.24 4.10
CA LYS A 221 -9.47 -5.08 4.91
C LYS A 221 -7.97 -5.07 5.28
N TYR A 222 -7.26 -6.18 5.09
CA TYR A 222 -5.83 -6.31 5.40
C TYR A 222 -4.95 -6.33 4.14
N GLY A 223 -5.53 -6.18 2.94
CA GLY A 223 -4.77 -6.30 1.69
C GLY A 223 -4.40 -7.75 1.33
N ARG A 224 -5.14 -8.73 1.85
CA ARG A 224 -4.91 -10.16 1.58
C ARG A 224 -5.46 -10.55 0.22
N ILE A 225 -4.89 -11.57 -0.38
CA ILE A 225 -5.34 -12.16 -1.65
C ILE A 225 -5.79 -13.61 -1.46
N ARG A 226 -6.45 -14.17 -2.47
CA ARG A 226 -6.65 -15.61 -2.62
C ARG A 226 -5.89 -16.08 -3.84
N VAL A 227 -5.46 -17.33 -3.83
CA VAL A 227 -4.66 -17.90 -4.93
C VAL A 227 -5.12 -19.31 -5.24
N GLN A 228 -4.70 -19.85 -6.38
CA GLN A 228 -4.73 -21.27 -6.65
C GLN A 228 -3.30 -21.76 -6.86
N PHE A 229 -2.91 -22.78 -6.10
CA PHE A 229 -1.63 -23.45 -6.28
C PHE A 229 -1.67 -24.38 -7.50
N HIS A 230 -0.54 -24.57 -8.17
CA HIS A 230 -0.48 -25.39 -9.39
C HIS A 230 -0.78 -26.89 -9.16
N TRP A 231 -0.60 -27.35 -7.92
CA TRP A 231 -0.92 -28.72 -7.51
C TRP A 231 -2.37 -28.88 -7.02
N ASP A 232 -3.12 -27.78 -6.86
CA ASP A 232 -4.53 -27.82 -6.49
C ASP A 232 -5.39 -28.19 -7.71
N ARG A 233 -5.87 -29.44 -7.70
CA ARG A 233 -6.71 -30.01 -8.76
C ARG A 233 -8.21 -29.77 -8.55
N GLU A 234 -8.61 -29.37 -7.35
CA GLU A 234 -10.02 -29.19 -6.97
C GLU A 234 -10.45 -27.73 -7.03
N GLY A 235 -9.49 -26.81 -6.91
CA GLY A 235 -9.67 -25.37 -7.10
C GLY A 235 -10.28 -25.02 -8.47
N LYS A 236 -11.16 -24.02 -8.45
CA LYS A 236 -11.95 -23.58 -9.62
C LYS A 236 -11.57 -22.20 -10.12
N TYR A 237 -10.43 -21.67 -9.67
CA TYR A 237 -9.96 -20.32 -9.94
C TYR A 237 -10.99 -19.25 -9.52
N ASP A 238 -11.62 -19.44 -8.37
CA ASP A 238 -12.71 -18.60 -7.86
C ASP A 238 -12.38 -17.94 -6.50
N ASP A 239 -13.35 -17.22 -5.94
CA ASP A 239 -13.26 -16.56 -4.64
C ASP A 239 -13.24 -17.52 -3.45
N LYS A 240 -13.37 -18.83 -3.66
CA LYS A 240 -13.43 -19.87 -2.61
C LYS A 240 -12.23 -20.80 -2.60
N THR A 241 -11.29 -20.61 -3.54
CA THR A 241 -10.21 -21.57 -3.80
C THR A 241 -9.27 -21.75 -2.60
N THR A 242 -8.79 -20.67 -1.98
CA THR A 242 -7.95 -20.74 -0.76
C THR A 242 -8.46 -19.85 0.37
N CYS A 243 -7.82 -19.96 1.54
CA CYS A 243 -7.88 -18.96 2.59
C CYS A 243 -7.32 -17.60 2.11
N TRP A 244 -7.49 -16.57 2.94
CA TRP A 244 -6.89 -15.26 2.72
C TRP A 244 -5.40 -15.27 3.08
N ILE A 245 -4.56 -14.88 2.12
CA ILE A 245 -3.11 -14.90 2.22
C ILE A 245 -2.60 -13.47 2.35
N ARG A 246 -1.79 -13.19 3.37
CA ARG A 246 -1.14 -11.88 3.54
C ARG A 246 -0.12 -11.64 2.44
N THR A 247 -0.09 -10.41 1.94
CA THR A 247 0.84 -9.97 0.89
C THR A 247 1.87 -9.02 1.48
N MET A 248 3.15 -9.33 1.26
CA MET A 248 4.26 -8.48 1.63
C MET A 248 4.22 -7.18 0.81
N MET A 249 4.32 -6.04 1.50
CA MET A 249 4.44 -4.72 0.90
C MET A 249 5.87 -4.20 1.17
N PRO A 250 6.53 -3.51 0.22
CA PRO A 250 7.88 -2.97 0.43
C PRO A 250 8.02 -2.10 1.68
N VAL A 251 6.99 -1.31 2.01
CA VAL A 251 6.91 -0.50 3.23
C VAL A 251 5.51 -0.61 3.84
N ALA A 252 5.41 -1.02 5.11
CA ALA A 252 4.14 -1.12 5.83
C ALA A 252 4.23 -0.54 7.25
N GLY A 253 3.63 0.63 7.45
CA GLY A 253 3.55 1.34 8.72
C GLY A 253 2.11 1.51 9.22
N LYS A 254 1.93 2.11 10.41
CA LYS A 254 0.61 2.36 10.99
C LYS A 254 -0.16 3.41 10.18
N ASN A 255 -0.99 2.96 9.23
CA ASN A 255 -1.74 3.79 8.27
C ASN A 255 -0.87 4.62 7.31
N TRP A 256 0.33 4.14 6.99
CA TRP A 256 1.20 4.75 5.97
C TRP A 256 2.10 3.67 5.35
N GLY A 257 2.54 3.84 4.10
CA GLY A 257 3.38 2.88 3.40
C GLY A 257 3.00 2.71 1.93
N THR A 258 3.47 1.63 1.33
CA THR A 258 3.15 1.23 -0.05
C THR A 258 1.95 0.28 -0.07
N ILE A 259 1.11 0.38 -1.09
CA ILE A 259 0.03 -0.59 -1.33
C ILE A 259 -0.09 -0.86 -2.82
N ALA A 260 0.13 -2.12 -3.21
CA ALA A 260 -0.04 -2.61 -4.57
C ALA A 260 -0.58 -4.03 -4.50
N ILE A 261 -1.90 -4.17 -4.57
CA ILE A 261 -2.57 -5.46 -4.44
C ILE A 261 -2.40 -6.26 -5.75
N PRO A 262 -1.86 -7.49 -5.71
CA PRO A 262 -1.87 -8.39 -6.86
C PRO A 262 -3.29 -8.59 -7.39
N ARG A 263 -3.47 -8.49 -8.71
CA ARG A 263 -4.78 -8.63 -9.36
C ARG A 263 -5.05 -10.09 -9.72
N ILE A 264 -6.32 -10.44 -9.93
CA ILE A 264 -6.74 -11.77 -10.38
C ILE A 264 -5.98 -12.11 -11.69
N GLY A 265 -5.42 -13.30 -11.75
CA GLY A 265 -4.58 -13.76 -12.87
C GLY A 265 -3.09 -13.43 -12.76
N HIS A 266 -2.66 -12.59 -11.81
CA HIS A 266 -1.23 -12.38 -11.57
C HIS A 266 -0.58 -13.65 -10.97
N GLU A 267 0.66 -13.92 -11.37
CA GLU A 267 1.48 -14.94 -10.72
C GLU A 267 2.20 -14.34 -9.51
N VAL A 268 2.10 -15.01 -8.37
CA VAL A 268 2.66 -14.57 -7.08
C VAL A 268 3.56 -15.63 -6.47
N VAL A 269 4.53 -15.18 -5.68
CA VAL A 269 5.45 -16.03 -4.91
C VAL A 269 4.89 -16.23 -3.51
N ILE A 270 4.64 -17.48 -3.14
CA ILE A 270 4.13 -17.89 -1.84
C ILE A 270 5.23 -18.59 -1.05
N GLN A 271 5.50 -18.09 0.14
CA GLN A 271 6.29 -18.75 1.18
C GLN A 271 5.35 -19.31 2.25
N PHE A 272 5.80 -20.27 3.03
CA PHE A 272 5.04 -20.88 4.12
C PHE A 272 5.77 -20.62 5.43
N GLU A 273 5.10 -20.03 6.43
CA GLU A 273 5.69 -19.73 7.75
C GLU A 273 6.15 -21.04 8.41
N GLU A 274 7.44 -21.13 8.79
CA GLU A 274 8.05 -22.37 9.31
C GLU A 274 7.85 -23.61 8.40
N GLY A 275 7.70 -23.39 7.09
CA GLY A 275 7.40 -24.45 6.12
C GLY A 275 6.01 -25.07 6.26
N ASN A 276 5.13 -24.50 7.09
CA ASN A 276 3.79 -25.05 7.35
C ASN A 276 2.83 -24.78 6.18
N PRO A 277 2.34 -25.82 5.45
CA PRO A 277 1.41 -25.65 4.33
C PRO A 277 0.15 -24.85 4.66
N ASP A 278 -0.27 -24.84 5.92
CA ASP A 278 -1.47 -24.14 6.40
C ASP A 278 -1.24 -22.63 6.63
N ARG A 279 0.00 -22.14 6.51
CA ARG A 279 0.37 -20.73 6.79
C ARG A 279 1.09 -20.08 5.60
N PRO A 280 0.41 -19.91 4.46
CA PRO A 280 0.98 -19.23 3.31
C PRO A 280 1.10 -17.71 3.54
N ILE A 281 2.14 -17.12 2.97
CA ILE A 281 2.37 -15.68 2.88
C ILE A 281 2.90 -15.34 1.48
N CYS A 282 2.29 -14.36 0.82
CA CYS A 282 2.74 -13.86 -0.47
C CYS A 282 3.91 -12.89 -0.26
N THR A 283 5.03 -13.16 -0.94
CA THR A 283 6.30 -12.42 -0.78
C THR A 283 6.72 -11.65 -2.03
N GLY A 284 6.02 -11.84 -3.16
CA GLY A 284 6.32 -11.14 -4.40
C GLY A 284 5.35 -11.46 -5.53
N VAL A 285 5.51 -10.76 -6.65
CA VAL A 285 4.74 -10.93 -7.89
C VAL A 285 5.74 -11.12 -9.04
N LEU A 286 5.42 -11.99 -9.99
CA LEU A 286 6.27 -12.31 -11.13
C LEU A 286 5.59 -11.97 -12.45
N TYR A 287 6.39 -11.57 -13.43
CA TYR A 287 5.98 -11.54 -14.83
C TYR A 287 6.11 -12.93 -15.45
N ASN A 288 5.24 -13.24 -16.41
CA ASN A 288 5.26 -14.47 -17.19
C ASN A 288 4.78 -14.21 -18.63
N ALA A 289 4.55 -15.25 -19.42
CA ALA A 289 4.18 -15.09 -20.83
C ALA A 289 2.82 -14.40 -21.03
N ASP A 290 1.89 -14.56 -20.07
CA ASP A 290 0.58 -13.90 -20.11
C ASP A 290 0.63 -12.48 -19.50
N ASN A 291 1.50 -12.28 -18.52
CA ASN A 291 1.74 -11.02 -17.85
C ASN A 291 3.17 -10.56 -18.13
N MET A 292 3.41 -9.96 -19.30
CA MET A 292 4.73 -9.47 -19.69
C MET A 292 5.10 -8.16 -18.98
N PRO A 293 6.40 -7.86 -18.79
CA PRO A 293 6.85 -6.57 -18.28
C PRO A 293 6.32 -5.37 -19.09
N PRO A 294 6.10 -4.19 -18.47
CA PRO A 294 5.50 -3.02 -19.13
C PRO A 294 6.39 -2.39 -20.21
N TYR A 295 7.68 -2.71 -20.21
CA TYR A 295 8.66 -2.22 -21.16
C TYR A 295 9.21 -3.40 -21.96
N GLU A 296 9.37 -3.23 -23.28
CA GLU A 296 9.93 -4.26 -24.15
C GLU A 296 11.38 -4.57 -23.73
N LEU A 297 11.63 -5.79 -23.24
CA LEU A 297 12.94 -6.28 -22.83
C LEU A 297 13.49 -7.30 -23.85
N PRO A 298 14.82 -7.36 -24.06
CA PRO A 298 15.87 -6.63 -23.35
C PRO A 298 16.15 -5.21 -23.88
N LYS A 299 15.42 -4.77 -24.92
CA LYS A 299 15.67 -3.49 -25.62
C LYS A 299 15.69 -2.27 -24.68
N ASN A 300 14.82 -2.21 -23.69
CA ASN A 300 14.72 -1.11 -22.74
C ASN A 300 15.21 -1.50 -21.33
N ALA A 301 16.32 -2.23 -21.22
CA ALA A 301 16.87 -2.70 -19.94
C ALA A 301 17.29 -1.56 -18.98
N THR A 302 17.48 -0.35 -19.49
CA THR A 302 17.80 0.87 -18.71
C THR A 302 16.57 1.59 -18.18
N ARG A 303 15.35 1.14 -18.50
CA ARG A 303 14.12 1.72 -17.97
C ARG A 303 13.73 1.09 -16.65
N MET A 304 13.38 1.93 -15.70
CA MET A 304 12.74 1.53 -14.45
C MET A 304 11.51 2.39 -14.17
N GLY A 305 10.54 1.86 -13.43
CA GLY A 305 9.40 2.67 -13.04
C GLY A 305 8.22 1.88 -12.53
N MET A 306 7.13 2.61 -12.30
CA MET A 306 5.84 2.06 -11.90
C MET A 306 4.80 2.49 -12.93
N LYS A 307 4.16 1.49 -13.56
CA LYS A 307 3.07 1.69 -14.52
C LYS A 307 1.82 1.01 -13.99
N THR A 308 0.72 1.76 -13.91
CA THR A 308 -0.57 1.24 -13.46
C THR A 308 -1.42 0.78 -14.64
N ASN A 309 -2.61 0.26 -14.37
CA ASN A 309 -3.63 0.02 -15.39
C ASN A 309 -4.99 0.39 -14.78
N SER A 310 -5.80 1.16 -15.50
CA SER A 310 -7.15 1.51 -15.07
C SER A 310 -7.95 0.25 -14.75
N SER A 311 -8.82 0.33 -13.74
CA SER A 311 -9.66 -0.77 -13.29
C SER A 311 -11.07 -0.23 -13.03
N LYS A 312 -12.15 -0.89 -13.45
CA LYS A 312 -12.19 -2.17 -14.20
C LYS A 312 -12.14 -1.95 -15.72
N SER A 313 -11.87 -3.02 -16.45
CA SER A 313 -11.84 -3.13 -17.92
C SER A 313 -10.65 -2.47 -18.62
N GLY A 314 -9.57 -2.15 -17.89
CA GLY A 314 -8.32 -1.64 -18.46
C GLY A 314 -8.47 -0.40 -19.35
N GLY A 315 -7.46 -0.16 -20.20
CA GLY A 315 -7.53 0.80 -21.31
C GLY A 315 -6.80 2.13 -21.10
N GLY A 316 -6.37 2.43 -19.89
CA GLY A 316 -5.62 3.64 -19.53
C GLY A 316 -4.57 3.37 -18.44
N PHE A 317 -3.61 4.27 -18.25
CA PHE A 317 -2.57 4.10 -17.24
C PHE A 317 -1.97 5.40 -16.73
N SER A 318 -1.56 5.39 -15.46
CA SER A 318 -0.63 6.38 -14.89
C SER A 318 0.75 5.75 -14.77
N GLU A 319 1.79 6.57 -14.90
CA GLU A 319 3.18 6.08 -14.93
C GLU A 319 4.15 7.09 -14.30
N LEU A 320 5.11 6.56 -13.54
CA LEU A 320 6.37 7.24 -13.24
C LEU A 320 7.50 6.35 -13.76
N MET A 321 8.19 6.82 -14.80
CA MET A 321 9.26 6.09 -15.49
C MET A 321 10.55 6.92 -15.51
N PHE A 322 11.67 6.22 -15.31
CA PHE A 322 13.03 6.71 -15.39
C PHE A 322 13.76 5.94 -16.50
N GLU A 323 14.37 6.65 -17.43
CA GLU A 323 15.27 6.14 -18.45
C GLU A 323 16.70 6.54 -18.07
N ASP A 324 17.55 5.55 -17.83
CA ASP A 324 18.97 5.74 -17.47
C ASP A 324 19.91 5.48 -18.65
N LYS A 325 19.39 5.46 -19.88
CA LYS A 325 20.24 5.40 -21.07
C LYS A 325 21.08 6.67 -21.13
N LYS A 326 22.39 6.51 -20.97
CA LYS A 326 23.35 7.63 -20.98
C LYS A 326 23.19 8.51 -22.21
N GLY A 327 23.04 9.81 -21.99
CA GLY A 327 22.84 10.81 -23.03
C GLY A 327 21.41 10.93 -23.50
N ASP A 328 20.51 10.03 -23.10
CA ASP A 328 19.07 9.99 -23.40
C ASP A 328 18.23 9.89 -22.11
N GLU A 329 18.75 10.39 -20.99
CA GLU A 329 18.08 10.28 -19.69
C GLU A 329 16.73 11.01 -19.69
N LEU A 330 15.69 10.35 -19.17
CA LEU A 330 14.34 10.90 -19.14
C LEU A 330 13.61 10.51 -17.86
N VAL A 331 12.92 11.48 -17.26
CA VAL A 331 11.87 11.21 -16.27
C VAL A 331 10.53 11.52 -16.91
N ARG A 332 9.66 10.50 -17.00
CA ARG A 332 8.30 10.63 -17.51
C ARG A 332 7.31 10.45 -16.37
N PHE A 333 6.45 11.44 -16.19
CA PHE A 333 5.31 11.38 -15.29
C PHE A 333 4.02 11.54 -16.09
N GLN A 334 3.20 10.49 -16.12
CA GLN A 334 1.89 10.48 -16.80
C GLN A 334 0.79 10.28 -15.76
N SER A 335 -0.25 11.12 -15.83
CA SER A 335 -1.55 10.85 -15.22
C SER A 335 -2.56 10.50 -16.30
N GLU A 336 -3.33 9.42 -16.13
CA GLU A 336 -4.41 9.04 -17.05
C GLU A 336 -5.55 10.08 -17.08
N LYS A 337 -5.83 10.74 -15.95
CA LYS A 337 -6.94 11.66 -15.82
C LYS A 337 -6.54 12.91 -15.03
N ASP A 338 -6.88 12.97 -13.75
CA ASP A 338 -6.66 14.14 -12.91
C ASP A 338 -5.24 14.09 -12.31
N TYR A 339 -4.54 15.23 -12.29
CA TYR A 339 -3.30 15.39 -11.53
C TYR A 339 -3.49 16.51 -10.50
N VAL A 340 -3.26 16.19 -9.23
CA VAL A 340 -3.31 17.14 -8.13
C VAL A 340 -1.97 17.15 -7.41
N GLN A 341 -1.33 18.31 -7.37
CA GLN A 341 -0.10 18.54 -6.63
C GLN A 341 -0.37 19.46 -5.43
N THR A 342 0.06 19.06 -4.24
CA THR A 342 -0.03 19.88 -3.03
C THR A 342 1.32 20.00 -2.36
N ILE A 343 1.85 21.21 -2.30
CA ILE A 343 3.12 21.54 -1.62
C ILE A 343 2.79 22.37 -0.38
N LYS A 344 3.10 21.83 0.81
CA LYS A 344 2.74 22.47 2.09
C LYS A 344 3.67 23.60 2.55
N ASN A 345 4.81 23.81 1.88
CA ASN A 345 5.78 24.83 2.27
C ASN A 345 6.37 25.58 1.08
N SER A 346 7.28 24.96 0.34
CA SER A 346 7.96 25.62 -0.78
C SER A 346 8.28 24.61 -1.87
N ALA A 347 8.15 25.05 -3.13
CA ALA A 347 8.65 24.34 -4.30
C ALA A 347 9.65 25.24 -5.02
N HIS A 348 10.72 24.63 -5.52
CA HIS A 348 11.72 25.30 -6.33
C HIS A 348 11.97 24.43 -7.56
N VAL A 349 11.63 24.96 -8.73
CA VAL A 349 11.84 24.30 -10.01
C VAL A 349 12.96 25.05 -10.73
N LYS A 350 14.04 24.34 -11.05
CA LYS A 350 15.15 24.87 -11.84
C LYS A 350 15.36 23.95 -13.03
N VAL A 351 15.33 24.53 -14.22
CA VAL A 351 15.68 23.84 -15.47
C VAL A 351 17.12 24.21 -15.82
N GLY A 352 18.00 23.22 -15.93
CA GLY A 352 19.43 23.39 -16.20
C GLY A 352 19.88 22.76 -17.52
N TYR A 353 20.91 23.34 -18.13
CA TYR A 353 21.67 22.83 -19.29
C TYR A 353 23.12 23.39 -19.16
N PRO A 354 24.22 22.67 -19.52
CA PRO A 354 24.34 21.65 -20.57
C PRO A 354 24.79 20.24 -20.15
N TYR A 355 24.34 19.24 -20.91
CA TYR A 355 25.13 18.03 -21.20
C TYR A 355 25.26 17.96 -22.73
N GLU A 356 26.49 18.01 -23.23
CA GLU A 356 26.78 17.91 -24.67
C GLU A 356 26.45 16.49 -25.18
N ASP A 357 25.99 16.44 -26.42
CA ASP A 357 25.57 15.28 -27.22
C ASP A 357 24.21 14.64 -26.90
N ASP A 358 23.20 15.32 -27.46
CA ASP A 358 22.13 14.76 -28.29
C ASP A 358 21.15 13.77 -27.62
N CYS A 359 20.10 14.32 -26.99
CA CYS A 359 18.83 13.62 -26.79
C CYS A 359 17.62 14.39 -27.32
N LEU A 360 17.03 13.77 -28.33
CA LEU A 360 15.62 13.79 -28.73
C LEU A 360 15.03 15.16 -29.09
N LYS A 361 15.27 15.50 -30.36
CA LYS A 361 14.44 16.25 -31.31
C LYS A 361 12.94 16.26 -30.98
N ALA A 362 12.53 17.11 -30.04
CA ALA A 362 11.37 17.97 -30.27
C ALA A 362 11.91 19.18 -31.05
N GLU A 363 11.19 19.58 -32.08
CA GLU A 363 11.67 20.43 -33.17
C GLU A 363 12.31 21.75 -32.70
N ALA A 364 13.48 22.03 -33.29
CA ALA A 364 14.18 23.31 -33.44
C ALA A 364 14.84 23.96 -32.20
N ASP A 365 16.16 24.11 -32.34
CA ASP A 365 17.05 25.12 -31.74
C ASP A 365 17.20 25.14 -30.22
N GLY A 366 18.20 24.41 -29.72
CA GLY A 366 19.29 24.90 -28.85
C GLY A 366 19.00 25.76 -27.61
N GLU A 367 17.74 25.97 -27.24
CA GLU A 367 17.31 26.98 -26.27
C GLU A 367 16.81 26.32 -24.99
N LYS A 368 17.34 26.82 -23.88
CA LYS A 368 16.91 26.48 -22.52
C LYS A 368 15.44 26.89 -22.35
N SER A 369 14.50 25.98 -22.59
CA SER A 369 13.08 26.33 -22.63
C SER A 369 12.22 25.44 -21.72
N MET A 370 11.15 26.04 -21.18
CA MET A 370 10.03 25.35 -20.57
C MET A 370 8.80 25.79 -21.34
N LYS A 371 8.14 24.85 -22.03
CA LYS A 371 6.88 25.11 -22.72
C LYS A 371 5.72 24.69 -21.82
N VAL A 372 4.79 25.60 -21.57
CA VAL A 372 3.52 25.32 -20.90
C VAL A 372 2.42 25.51 -21.93
N GLU A 373 1.63 24.46 -22.17
CA GLU A 373 0.52 24.47 -23.12
C GLU A 373 -0.76 24.09 -22.38
N ILE A 374 -1.78 24.95 -22.49
CA ILE A 374 -3.07 24.81 -21.80
C ILE A 374 -4.17 24.93 -22.86
N GLU A 375 -5.04 23.93 -22.96
CA GLU A 375 -6.11 23.92 -23.96
C GLU A 375 -7.25 24.89 -23.62
N ASN A 376 -7.56 25.03 -22.34
CA ASN A 376 -8.74 25.77 -21.89
C ASN A 376 -8.37 27.03 -21.08
N ASN A 377 -8.16 26.91 -19.78
CA ASN A 377 -7.95 28.05 -18.88
C ASN A 377 -6.69 27.86 -18.02
N LEU A 378 -5.96 28.95 -17.80
CA LEU A 378 -4.91 29.07 -16.81
C LEU A 378 -5.31 30.14 -15.80
N ASP A 379 -5.53 29.74 -14.56
CA ASP A 379 -5.79 30.64 -13.45
C ASP A 379 -4.54 30.73 -12.56
N GLU A 380 -3.92 31.91 -12.48
CA GLU A 380 -2.80 32.18 -11.59
C GLU A 380 -3.25 33.10 -10.45
N ILE A 381 -3.37 32.55 -9.25
CA ILE A 381 -3.90 33.25 -8.09
C ILE A 381 -2.82 33.35 -7.01
N ILE A 382 -2.47 34.58 -6.64
CA ILE A 382 -1.62 34.88 -5.49
C ILE A 382 -2.52 35.45 -4.39
N GLU A 383 -2.90 34.62 -3.41
CA GLU A 383 -3.77 35.08 -2.30
C GLU A 383 -3.09 36.14 -1.43
N LYS A 384 -1.78 36.00 -1.21
CA LYS A 384 -0.96 36.89 -0.37
C LYS A 384 0.46 36.96 -0.93
N GLY A 385 1.06 38.14 -0.84
CA GLY A 385 2.44 38.38 -1.24
C GLY A 385 2.56 39.06 -2.60
N ASN A 386 3.68 38.84 -3.28
CA ASN A 386 4.05 39.54 -4.50
C ASN A 386 4.15 38.55 -5.68
N HIS A 387 3.75 39.01 -6.87
CA HIS A 387 4.11 38.36 -8.13
C HIS A 387 5.23 39.17 -8.79
N THR A 388 6.34 38.52 -9.14
CA THR A 388 7.48 39.17 -9.80
C THR A 388 7.87 38.38 -11.03
N PHE A 389 7.85 39.04 -12.18
CA PHE A 389 8.25 38.49 -13.46
C PHE A 389 9.42 39.32 -14.02
N THR A 390 10.50 38.65 -14.39
CA THR A 390 11.73 39.30 -14.86
C THR A 390 12.27 38.59 -16.09
N VAL A 391 12.48 39.34 -17.17
CA VAL A 391 13.26 38.91 -18.33
C VAL A 391 14.61 39.63 -18.26
N SER A 392 15.65 38.95 -17.78
CA SER A 392 16.97 39.58 -17.57
C SER A 392 17.73 39.83 -18.88
N ALA A 393 17.44 39.05 -19.92
CA ALA A 393 17.96 39.22 -21.27
C ALA A 393 16.94 38.64 -22.27
N GLY A 394 16.84 39.25 -23.45
CA GLY A 394 15.90 38.84 -24.50
C GLY A 394 14.65 39.70 -24.56
N GLU A 395 13.57 39.12 -25.08
CA GLU A 395 12.31 39.80 -25.36
C GLU A 395 11.12 39.13 -24.65
N GLN A 396 10.04 39.89 -24.48
CA GLN A 396 8.74 39.38 -24.08
C GLN A 396 7.70 39.76 -25.13
N THR A 397 7.01 38.76 -25.67
CA THR A 397 5.90 38.95 -26.60
C THR A 397 4.60 38.50 -25.95
N ILE A 398 3.57 39.36 -25.96
CA ILE A 398 2.23 39.05 -25.45
C ILE A 398 1.24 39.21 -26.60
N ALA A 399 0.55 38.13 -26.97
CA ALA A 399 -0.46 38.12 -28.02
C ALA A 399 -1.82 37.71 -27.45
N ILE A 400 -2.81 38.61 -27.52
CA ILE A 400 -4.17 38.40 -27.01
C ILE A 400 -5.14 38.59 -28.17
N LYS A 401 -5.96 37.56 -28.46
CA LYS A 401 -6.88 37.57 -29.61
C LYS A 401 -8.21 38.26 -29.35
N LYS A 402 -8.64 38.29 -28.09
CA LYS A 402 -9.91 38.92 -27.67
C LYS A 402 -9.59 40.11 -26.79
N ASP A 403 -9.95 40.05 -25.51
CA ASP A 403 -9.89 41.18 -24.61
C ASP A 403 -8.73 41.06 -23.63
N LYS A 404 -8.10 42.20 -23.31
CA LYS A 404 -7.21 42.36 -22.16
C LYS A 404 -7.87 43.32 -21.18
N THR A 405 -8.18 42.84 -19.98
CA THR A 405 -8.66 43.69 -18.88
C THR A 405 -7.60 43.71 -17.79
N GLU A 406 -7.24 44.92 -17.32
CA GLU A 406 -6.26 45.12 -16.27
C GLU A 406 -6.82 46.10 -15.25
N THR A 407 -7.01 45.64 -14.01
CA THR A 407 -7.52 46.46 -12.89
C THR A 407 -6.40 46.63 -11.88
N ILE A 408 -6.06 47.88 -11.58
CA ILE A 408 -5.00 48.21 -10.62
C ILE A 408 -5.63 49.13 -9.58
N GLU A 409 -5.88 48.60 -8.38
CA GLU A 409 -6.44 49.38 -7.27
C GLU A 409 -5.42 50.36 -6.68
N GLY A 410 -4.15 50.00 -6.76
CA GLY A 410 -3.02 50.82 -6.32
C GLY A 410 -2.45 51.70 -7.43
N LYS A 411 -1.12 51.79 -7.46
CA LYS A 411 -0.38 52.60 -8.43
C LYS A 411 0.13 51.73 -9.58
N SER A 412 -0.14 52.14 -10.82
CA SER A 412 0.59 51.67 -12.00
C SER A 412 1.77 52.61 -12.30
N THR A 413 2.96 52.08 -12.53
CA THR A 413 4.13 52.86 -12.99
C THR A 413 4.76 52.15 -14.16
N GLN A 414 4.87 52.84 -15.30
CA GLN A 414 5.57 52.35 -16.48
C GLN A 414 6.76 53.24 -16.76
N VAL A 415 7.95 52.64 -16.87
CA VAL A 415 9.19 53.35 -17.24
C VAL A 415 9.69 52.72 -18.53
N ILE A 416 9.71 53.49 -19.60
CA ILE A 416 10.20 53.04 -20.91
C ILE A 416 11.41 53.89 -21.28
N ILE A 417 12.56 53.24 -21.51
CA ILE A 417 13.79 53.90 -21.97
C ILE A 417 13.78 54.06 -23.49
N GLY A 418 13.23 53.06 -24.19
CA GLY A 418 13.07 53.08 -25.65
C GLY A 418 11.78 53.79 -26.09
N ASN A 419 11.22 53.32 -27.19
CA ASN A 419 10.03 53.93 -27.80
C ASN A 419 8.74 53.29 -27.28
N VAL A 420 7.66 54.07 -27.30
CA VAL A 420 6.28 53.59 -27.15
C VAL A 420 5.54 53.87 -28.46
N THR A 421 4.79 52.89 -28.95
CA THR A 421 3.89 53.05 -30.10
C THR A 421 2.56 52.41 -29.77
N GLU A 422 1.48 53.19 -29.85
CA GLU A 422 0.10 52.74 -29.69
C GLU A 422 -0.60 52.91 -31.05
N THR A 423 -1.21 51.84 -31.56
CA THR A 423 -1.93 51.88 -32.84
C THR A 423 -3.28 51.20 -32.68
N VAL A 424 -4.35 51.98 -32.83
CA VAL A 424 -5.74 51.48 -32.87
C VAL A 424 -6.19 51.52 -34.32
N LYS A 425 -6.33 50.35 -34.95
CA LYS A 425 -6.76 50.25 -36.36
C LYS A 425 -8.24 50.59 -36.51
N GLU A 426 -9.05 50.09 -35.58
CA GLU A 426 -10.49 50.28 -35.53
C GLU A 426 -10.91 50.47 -34.07
N GLY A 427 -11.84 51.38 -33.80
CA GLY A 427 -12.33 51.68 -32.45
C GLY A 427 -11.88 53.04 -31.91
N ASN A 428 -11.89 53.16 -30.58
CA ASN A 428 -11.67 54.40 -29.85
C ASN A 428 -10.63 54.25 -28.74
N VAL A 429 -9.89 55.32 -28.46
CA VAL A 429 -9.12 55.48 -27.22
C VAL A 429 -9.93 56.38 -26.30
N THR A 430 -10.31 55.88 -25.13
CA THR A 430 -11.03 56.66 -24.09
C THR A 430 -10.17 56.76 -22.84
N ARG A 431 -10.03 57.97 -22.30
CA ARG A 431 -9.40 58.23 -21.00
C ARG A 431 -10.38 59.00 -20.12
N GLU A 432 -10.69 58.46 -18.95
CA GLU A 432 -11.58 59.10 -17.97
C GLU A 432 -10.85 59.27 -16.63
N ILE A 433 -10.82 60.50 -16.12
CA ILE A 433 -10.25 60.83 -14.81
C ILE A 433 -11.37 61.44 -13.98
N LYS A 434 -11.94 60.64 -13.06
CA LYS A 434 -13.05 61.08 -12.20
C LYS A 434 -12.61 62.12 -11.17
N SER A 435 -11.38 62.01 -10.68
CA SER A 435 -10.76 62.93 -9.75
C SER A 435 -9.24 62.90 -9.92
N GLY A 436 -8.60 64.06 -9.87
CA GLY A 436 -7.16 64.20 -10.08
C GLY A 436 -6.81 65.08 -11.29
N ASN A 437 -5.58 64.95 -11.76
CA ASN A 437 -5.04 65.75 -12.86
C ASN A 437 -4.46 64.83 -13.95
N GLU A 438 -4.58 65.25 -15.21
CA GLU A 438 -3.74 64.75 -16.29
C GLU A 438 -2.63 65.76 -16.57
N SER A 439 -1.40 65.31 -16.70
CA SER A 439 -0.26 66.16 -17.06
C SER A 439 0.59 65.50 -18.14
N THR A 440 1.03 66.30 -19.11
CA THR A 440 1.98 65.89 -20.15
C THR A 440 3.12 66.88 -20.15
N THR A 441 4.37 66.40 -20.12
CA THR A 441 5.57 67.23 -20.14
C THR A 441 6.53 66.69 -21.18
N ILE A 442 6.92 67.54 -22.13
CA ILE A 442 7.92 67.24 -23.15
C ILE A 442 9.07 68.21 -22.92
N SER A 443 10.17 67.73 -22.34
CA SER A 443 11.33 68.57 -22.03
C SER A 443 12.07 69.02 -23.29
N MET A 444 12.15 68.14 -24.29
CA MET A 444 12.76 68.39 -25.59
C MET A 444 11.93 67.68 -26.66
N GLY A 445 11.65 68.36 -27.77
CA GLY A 445 10.88 67.82 -28.90
C GLY A 445 9.59 68.58 -29.16
N ASN A 446 8.71 67.97 -29.96
CA ASN A 446 7.47 68.58 -30.43
C ASN A 446 6.25 67.82 -29.88
N PHE A 447 5.18 68.55 -29.60
CA PHE A 447 3.84 67.99 -29.45
C PHE A 447 3.07 68.23 -30.75
N THR A 448 2.51 67.18 -31.35
CA THR A 448 1.72 67.28 -32.59
C THR A 448 0.37 66.63 -32.37
N LEU A 449 -0.70 67.40 -32.60
CA LEU A 449 -2.07 66.92 -32.66
C LEU A 449 -2.59 67.20 -34.07
N ASP A 450 -2.81 66.14 -34.84
CA ASP A 450 -3.24 66.22 -36.24
C ASP A 450 -4.55 65.43 -36.44
N THR A 451 -5.66 66.15 -36.49
CA THR A 451 -6.99 65.58 -36.76
C THR A 451 -7.32 65.80 -38.24
N LYS A 452 -7.05 64.78 -39.07
CA LYS A 452 -7.24 64.85 -40.54
C LYS A 452 -8.70 65.14 -40.95
N ALA A 453 -9.65 64.52 -40.26
CA ALA A 453 -11.08 64.72 -40.44
C ALA A 453 -11.75 64.73 -39.05
N GLY A 454 -12.75 65.58 -38.86
CA GLY A 454 -13.46 65.71 -37.57
C GLY A 454 -13.24 67.05 -36.88
N LYS A 455 -13.34 67.06 -35.54
CA LYS A 455 -13.25 68.27 -34.70
C LYS A 455 -12.36 68.05 -33.48
N ILE A 456 -11.80 69.14 -32.96
CA ILE A 456 -11.13 69.18 -31.66
C ILE A 456 -12.03 70.00 -30.73
N ASP A 457 -12.61 69.35 -29.73
CA ASP A 457 -13.41 70.02 -28.70
C ASP A 457 -12.58 70.16 -27.41
N MET A 458 -12.45 71.39 -26.91
CA MET A 458 -11.81 71.68 -25.62
C MET A 458 -12.77 72.52 -24.78
N THR A 459 -13.20 71.97 -23.64
CA THR A 459 -14.12 72.64 -22.71
C THR A 459 -13.55 72.65 -21.31
N ALA A 460 -13.52 73.81 -20.67
CA ALA A 460 -13.12 73.95 -19.28
C ALA A 460 -14.04 74.95 -18.58
N MET A 461 -14.38 74.68 -17.31
CA MET A 461 -15.22 75.58 -16.52
C MET A 461 -14.47 76.84 -16.06
N GLN A 462 -13.17 76.71 -15.78
CA GLN A 462 -12.37 77.81 -15.22
C GLN A 462 -11.63 78.61 -16.29
N SER A 463 -10.74 77.97 -17.06
CA SER A 463 -10.08 78.65 -18.18
C SER A 463 -9.42 77.66 -19.15
N ILE A 464 -9.22 78.11 -20.38
CA ILE A 464 -8.34 77.50 -21.39
C ILE A 464 -7.27 78.55 -21.72
N THR A 465 -5.98 78.20 -21.59
CA THR A 465 -4.87 79.12 -21.87
C THR A 465 -3.88 78.48 -22.85
N LEU A 466 -3.65 79.15 -23.98
CA LEU A 466 -2.57 78.86 -24.91
C LEU A 466 -1.47 79.90 -24.68
N LYS A 467 -0.25 79.48 -24.37
CA LYS A 467 0.84 80.40 -23.99
C LYS A 467 2.15 80.03 -24.68
N VAL A 468 2.84 81.03 -25.22
CA VAL A 468 4.19 80.93 -25.79
C VAL A 468 5.00 82.11 -25.26
N GLY A 469 5.92 81.84 -24.32
CA GLY A 469 6.70 82.90 -23.67
C GLY A 469 5.81 84.00 -23.07
N PRO A 470 5.99 85.30 -23.43
CA PRO A 470 5.16 86.40 -22.96
C PRO A 470 3.79 86.54 -23.68
N SER A 471 3.54 85.78 -24.75
CA SER A 471 2.29 85.82 -25.53
C SER A 471 1.29 84.76 -25.08
N SER A 472 -0.01 85.09 -25.07
CA SER A 472 -1.06 84.15 -24.66
C SER A 472 -2.44 84.46 -25.25
N ILE A 473 -3.23 83.41 -25.45
CA ILE A 473 -4.68 83.45 -25.64
C ILE A 473 -5.31 82.77 -24.43
N LYS A 474 -6.16 83.48 -23.69
CA LYS A 474 -6.88 82.95 -22.52
C LYS A 474 -8.37 83.08 -22.74
N ILE A 475 -9.10 81.99 -22.52
CA ILE A 475 -10.56 81.93 -22.51
C ILE A 475 -10.97 81.59 -21.08
N ASP A 476 -11.87 82.35 -20.49
CA ASP A 476 -12.46 82.10 -19.17
C ASP A 476 -13.92 82.61 -19.14
N PRO A 477 -14.68 82.42 -18.04
CA PRO A 477 -16.08 82.87 -17.97
C PRO A 477 -16.28 84.38 -18.20
N SER A 478 -15.24 85.21 -18.11
CA SER A 478 -15.33 86.65 -18.40
C SER A 478 -15.18 86.98 -19.90
N GLY A 479 -14.64 86.06 -20.71
CA GLY A 479 -14.49 86.21 -22.15
C GLY A 479 -13.17 85.68 -22.70
N VAL A 480 -12.74 86.26 -23.83
CA VAL A 480 -11.47 85.90 -24.52
C VAL A 480 -10.48 87.05 -24.41
N THR A 481 -9.30 86.78 -23.84
CA THR A 481 -8.19 87.73 -23.72
C THR A 481 -7.02 87.31 -24.61
N ILE A 482 -6.56 88.21 -25.47
CA ILE A 482 -5.39 88.01 -26.33
C ILE A 482 -4.30 88.99 -25.87
N LYS A 483 -3.13 88.49 -25.47
CA LYS A 483 -2.00 89.28 -24.96
C LYS A 483 -0.71 88.92 -25.68
N GLY A 484 0.07 89.92 -26.05
CA GLY A 484 1.41 89.72 -26.60
C GLY A 484 2.10 91.06 -26.84
N PRO A 485 3.43 91.09 -27.05
CA PRO A 485 4.17 92.31 -27.39
C PRO A 485 3.66 92.99 -28.66
N MET A 486 3.14 92.19 -29.61
CA MET A 486 2.48 92.66 -30.83
C MET A 486 1.32 91.71 -31.13
N ILE A 487 0.13 92.27 -31.36
CA ILE A 487 -1.02 91.54 -31.88
C ILE A 487 -1.31 92.07 -33.28
N LYS A 488 -1.15 91.21 -34.29
CA LYS A 488 -1.43 91.53 -35.68
C LYS A 488 -2.70 90.80 -36.10
N ILE A 489 -3.72 91.54 -36.53
CA ILE A 489 -5.00 91.00 -37.01
C ILE A 489 -5.13 91.43 -38.48
N GLU A 490 -5.13 90.48 -39.40
CA GLU A 490 -5.25 90.71 -40.85
C GLU A 490 -6.48 89.97 -41.37
N GLY A 491 -7.43 90.71 -41.97
CA GLY A 491 -8.58 90.14 -42.64
C GLY A 491 -8.42 90.34 -44.15
N THR A 492 -8.65 89.30 -44.93
CA THR A 492 -8.56 89.36 -46.39
C THR A 492 -9.81 89.94 -47.07
N ALA A 493 -10.92 90.07 -46.32
CA ALA A 493 -12.16 90.68 -46.79
C ALA A 493 -12.67 91.77 -45.84
N MET A 494 -12.99 91.41 -44.59
CA MET A 494 -13.50 92.33 -43.58
C MET A 494 -13.06 91.86 -42.19
N ILE A 495 -12.71 92.80 -41.32
CA ILE A 495 -12.64 92.57 -39.88
C ILE A 495 -13.81 93.35 -39.27
N GLU A 496 -14.70 92.69 -38.56
CA GLU A 496 -15.82 93.32 -37.85
C GLU A 496 -15.66 93.11 -36.34
N ALA A 497 -15.77 94.20 -35.57
CA ALA A 497 -15.81 94.15 -34.11
C ALA A 497 -17.11 94.80 -33.63
N LYS A 498 -18.05 93.96 -33.17
CA LYS A 498 -19.40 94.38 -32.77
C LYS A 498 -19.65 94.02 -31.32
N ALA A 499 -19.94 95.03 -30.50
CA ALA A 499 -20.32 94.89 -29.11
C ALA A 499 -21.25 96.05 -28.72
N PRO A 500 -22.03 95.94 -27.62
CA PRO A 500 -22.76 97.08 -27.06
C PRO A 500 -21.84 98.28 -26.74
N MET A 501 -20.57 98.01 -26.45
CA MET A 501 -19.52 99.00 -26.26
C MET A 501 -18.20 98.45 -26.79
N THR A 502 -17.54 99.19 -27.67
CA THR A 502 -16.18 98.89 -28.17
C THR A 502 -15.24 100.01 -27.75
N GLN A 503 -14.15 99.68 -27.06
CA GLN A 503 -13.14 100.66 -26.63
C GLN A 503 -11.79 100.33 -27.25
N VAL A 504 -11.18 101.32 -27.91
CA VAL A 504 -9.83 101.22 -28.48
C VAL A 504 -8.99 102.36 -27.91
N LYS A 505 -7.91 102.04 -27.20
CA LYS A 505 -7.05 103.01 -26.52
C LYS A 505 -5.60 102.80 -26.91
N GLY A 506 -4.95 103.85 -27.41
CA GLY A 506 -3.50 103.90 -27.59
C GLY A 506 -2.93 104.87 -26.57
N ASP A 507 -2.28 104.38 -25.52
CA ASP A 507 -1.75 105.25 -24.44
C ASP A 507 -0.65 106.21 -24.93
N ALA A 508 0.07 105.85 -25.99
CA ALA A 508 1.01 106.74 -26.67
C ALA A 508 0.45 107.32 -27.97
N MET A 509 -0.05 106.47 -28.86
CA MET A 509 -0.60 106.86 -30.15
C MET A 509 -1.61 105.82 -30.64
N LEU A 510 -2.77 106.30 -31.09
CA LEU A 510 -3.75 105.51 -31.84
C LEU A 510 -3.77 106.02 -33.27
N VAL A 511 -3.62 105.14 -34.26
CA VAL A 511 -3.66 105.47 -35.69
C VAL A 511 -4.77 104.66 -36.36
N LEU A 512 -5.83 105.35 -36.78
CA LEU A 512 -6.93 104.80 -37.58
C LEU A 512 -6.75 105.31 -39.02
N LYS A 513 -6.57 104.40 -39.99
CA LYS A 513 -6.38 104.74 -41.41
C LYS A 513 -7.30 103.88 -42.28
N GLY A 514 -8.02 104.52 -43.19
CA GLY A 514 -8.91 103.87 -44.15
C GLY A 514 -9.24 104.82 -45.31
N GLY A 515 -9.66 104.27 -46.45
CA GLY A 515 -10.12 105.08 -47.60
C GLY A 515 -11.40 105.87 -47.30
N LEU A 516 -12.25 105.33 -46.42
CA LEU A 516 -13.38 106.01 -45.80
C LEU A 516 -13.43 105.57 -44.33
N THR A 517 -13.27 106.52 -43.41
CA THR A 517 -13.38 106.28 -41.97
C THR A 517 -14.58 107.06 -41.46
N THR A 518 -15.63 106.36 -41.04
CA THR A 518 -16.84 106.96 -40.50
C THR A 518 -16.84 106.77 -38.99
N ILE A 519 -16.75 107.86 -38.24
CA ILE A 519 -16.85 107.88 -36.77
C ILE A 519 -18.15 108.61 -36.46
N ASN A 520 -19.12 107.90 -35.88
CA ASN A 520 -20.44 108.42 -35.54
C ASN A 520 -20.63 108.52 -34.04
#